data_AF-A0A7Y3HY05-F1
#
_entry.id   AF-A0A7Y3HY05-F1
#
_cell.length_a   1.000
_cell.length_b   1.000
_cell.length_c   1.000
_cell.angle_alpha   90.00
_cell.angle_beta   90.00
_cell.angle_gamma   90.00
#
_symmetry.space_group_name_H-M   'P 1'
#
loop_
_entity.id
_entity.type
_entity.pdbx_description
1 polymer ?
#
loop_
_entity_poly.entity_id
_entity_poly.type
_entity_poly.pdbx_seq_one_letter_code
_entity_poly.pdbx_strand_id
1 'polypeptide(L)'
;MIRNNAQPLLLAAFSTLLYYIFAYHLVRSDFIRLISLVAGLFIITYFLIKSYGWNFWLLAGIGIFFRLLFLPAIPNLSQDFYRFLWDGRMIVNGLNPYLYTPESILASPELIMGEIPHNGQLLKDGMGALNASHFSNYPPVNQFFFGIAALLTGKSILGSVIVLRILIILADLGTLYFGSKLLKAMDLPATNIFWYFLNPFIIIELTGNLHFEGVMLCFLVWSLYLLHRKKWVWSAILFGVSISVKLIPLLLLPLLMKYLVKRTNIKNGILRLAGYYTL
;
A
#
# COMPACT_ATOMS: atom_id res chain seq x y z
N MET A 1 10.57 37.26 4.88
CA MET A 1 11.87 36.59 4.64
C MET A 1 11.63 35.48 3.61
N ILE A 2 12.00 35.70 2.35
CA ILE A 2 11.82 34.69 1.29
C ILE A 2 12.88 33.61 1.52
N ARG A 3 12.46 32.46 2.02
CA ARG A 3 13.36 31.31 2.23
C ARG A 3 13.89 30.88 0.86
N ASN A 4 15.21 30.84 0.69
CA ASN A 4 15.83 30.49 -0.58
C ASN A 4 15.51 29.01 -0.93
N ASN A 5 14.55 28.79 -1.83
CA ASN A 5 14.06 27.46 -2.19
C ASN A 5 14.97 26.72 -3.18
N ALA A 6 16.09 27.31 -3.61
CA ALA A 6 16.97 26.73 -4.63
C ALA A 6 17.61 25.40 -4.19
N GLN A 7 18.24 25.35 -3.01
CA GLN A 7 18.90 24.14 -2.52
C GLN A 7 17.92 22.97 -2.36
N PRO A 8 16.74 23.15 -1.75
CA PRO A 8 15.82 22.03 -1.60
C PRO A 8 15.17 21.56 -2.92
N LEU A 9 15.00 22.46 -3.92
CA LEU A 9 14.57 22.06 -5.27
C LEU A 9 15.66 21.24 -5.98
N LEU A 10 16.93 21.58 -5.79
CA LEU A 10 18.06 20.78 -6.30
C LEU A 10 18.08 19.37 -5.69
N LEU A 11 17.82 19.25 -4.38
CA LEU A 11 17.70 17.94 -3.73
C LEU A 11 16.53 17.13 -4.32
N ALA A 12 15.38 17.76 -4.55
CA ALA A 12 14.23 17.10 -5.17
C ALA A 12 14.52 16.66 -6.62
N ALA A 13 15.22 17.50 -7.41
CA ALA A 13 15.64 17.16 -8.77
C ALA A 13 16.62 15.98 -8.78
N PHE A 14 17.59 15.95 -7.84
CA PHE A 14 18.52 14.84 -7.74
C PHE A 14 17.83 13.54 -7.28
N SER A 15 16.91 13.61 -6.31
CA SER A 15 16.05 12.47 -5.95
C SER A 15 15.23 11.97 -7.13
N THR A 16 14.71 12.87 -7.97
CA THR A 16 13.95 12.51 -9.18
C THR A 16 14.79 11.66 -10.12
N LEU A 17 16.05 12.04 -10.36
CA LEU A 17 16.99 11.26 -11.16
C LEU A 17 17.24 9.88 -10.56
N LEU A 18 17.46 9.79 -9.24
CA LEU A 18 17.68 8.50 -8.57
C LEU A 18 16.45 7.60 -8.63
N TYR A 19 15.25 8.13 -8.42
CA TYR A 19 14.00 7.37 -8.57
C TYR A 19 13.77 6.93 -10.01
N TYR A 20 14.07 7.78 -11.00
CA TYR A 20 13.99 7.40 -12.41
C TYR A 20 14.95 6.25 -12.74
N ILE A 21 16.21 6.36 -12.30
CA ILE A 21 17.20 5.28 -12.48
C ILE A 21 16.71 3.99 -11.79
N PHE A 22 16.15 4.11 -10.59
CA PHE A 22 15.59 2.97 -9.86
C PHE A 22 14.43 2.31 -10.63
N ALA A 23 13.47 3.10 -11.09
CA ALA A 23 12.23 2.59 -11.69
C ALA A 23 12.45 1.96 -13.06
N TYR A 24 13.38 2.49 -13.87
CA TYR A 24 13.48 2.15 -15.29
C TYR A 24 14.81 1.48 -15.69
N HIS A 25 15.84 1.55 -14.85
CA HIS A 25 17.18 1.09 -15.21
C HIS A 25 17.83 0.15 -14.19
N LEU A 26 17.19 -0.10 -13.05
CA LEU A 26 17.68 -1.05 -12.06
C LEU A 26 17.24 -2.48 -12.44
N VAL A 27 18.15 -3.44 -12.33
CA VAL A 27 17.83 -4.87 -12.39
C VAL A 27 17.85 -5.42 -10.97
N ARG A 28 16.84 -6.19 -10.58
CA ARG A 28 16.68 -6.69 -9.20
C ARG A 28 17.93 -7.40 -8.63
N SER A 29 18.67 -8.12 -9.47
CA SER A 29 19.89 -8.85 -9.05
C SER A 29 21.11 -7.96 -8.82
N ASP A 30 21.08 -6.69 -9.27
CA ASP A 30 22.16 -5.73 -9.07
C ASP A 30 22.11 -5.13 -7.66
N PHE A 31 22.59 -5.93 -6.70
CA PHE A 31 22.54 -5.59 -5.29
C PHE A 31 23.29 -4.29 -4.96
N ILE A 32 24.46 -4.06 -5.57
CA ILE A 32 25.28 -2.88 -5.31
C ILE A 32 24.54 -1.63 -5.76
N ARG A 33 23.95 -1.64 -6.95
CA ARG A 33 23.16 -0.51 -7.45
C ARG A 33 21.89 -0.30 -6.65
N LEU A 34 21.19 -1.37 -6.28
CA LEU A 34 20.00 -1.32 -5.44
C LEU A 34 20.31 -0.62 -4.11
N ILE A 35 21.30 -1.09 -3.35
CA ILE A 35 21.60 -0.54 -2.03
C ILE A 35 22.14 0.89 -2.11
N SER A 36 22.95 1.19 -3.13
CA SER A 36 23.52 2.53 -3.34
C SER A 36 22.43 3.57 -3.67
N LEU A 37 21.48 3.22 -4.55
CA LEU A 37 20.35 4.09 -4.90
C LEU A 37 19.46 4.34 -3.68
N VAL A 38 19.10 3.28 -2.94
CA VAL A 38 18.26 3.40 -1.74
C VAL A 38 18.95 4.23 -0.67
N ALA A 39 20.22 3.97 -0.35
CA ALA A 39 20.99 4.73 0.63
C ALA A 39 21.11 6.22 0.22
N GLY A 40 21.43 6.50 -1.04
CA GLY A 40 21.48 7.86 -1.58
C GLY A 40 20.15 8.59 -1.42
N LEU A 41 19.03 7.94 -1.77
CA LEU A 41 17.68 8.48 -1.59
C LEU A 41 17.36 8.78 -0.13
N PHE A 42 17.75 7.92 0.82
CA PHE A 42 17.56 8.17 2.26
C PHE A 42 18.33 9.41 2.73
N ILE A 43 19.59 9.54 2.33
CA ILE A 43 20.43 10.70 2.68
C ILE A 43 19.81 11.99 2.13
N ILE A 44 19.44 12.01 0.86
CA ILE A 44 18.86 13.20 0.22
C ILE A 44 17.51 13.54 0.87
N THR A 45 16.66 12.55 1.14
CA THR A 45 15.37 12.76 1.80
C THR A 45 15.53 13.39 3.18
N TYR A 46 16.50 12.93 3.96
CA TYR A 46 16.81 13.51 5.27
C TYR A 46 17.14 15.01 5.15
N PHE A 47 18.05 15.37 4.24
CA PHE A 47 18.40 16.78 4.01
C PHE A 47 17.24 17.58 3.43
N LEU A 48 16.44 16.99 2.54
CA LEU A 48 15.27 17.62 1.94
C LEU A 48 14.25 18.02 3.01
N ILE A 49 13.90 17.11 3.93
CA ILE A 49 12.96 17.39 5.03
C ILE A 49 13.52 18.48 5.96
N LYS A 50 14.81 18.41 6.32
CA LYS A 50 15.45 19.37 7.23
C LYS A 50 15.58 20.78 6.61
N SER A 51 15.97 20.88 5.34
CA SER A 51 16.19 22.17 4.67
C SER A 51 14.90 22.90 4.33
N TYR A 52 13.80 22.19 4.03
CA TYR A 52 12.50 22.82 3.72
C TYR A 52 11.74 23.34 4.94
N GLY A 53 12.23 23.06 6.16
CA GLY A 53 11.61 23.43 7.45
C GLY A 53 10.10 23.29 7.47
N TRP A 54 9.65 22.12 7.01
CA TRP A 54 8.29 21.63 7.19
C TRP A 54 7.17 22.38 6.44
N ASN A 55 7.46 23.01 5.30
CA ASN A 55 6.40 23.50 4.42
C ASN A 55 5.54 22.31 3.92
N PHE A 56 4.33 22.20 4.46
CA PHE A 56 3.45 21.06 4.23
C PHE A 56 3.12 20.85 2.74
N TRP A 57 2.63 21.88 2.06
CA TRP A 57 2.16 21.76 0.68
C TRP A 57 3.29 21.40 -0.29
N LEU A 58 4.48 21.94 -0.03
CA LEU A 58 5.65 21.65 -0.85
C LEU A 58 6.15 20.21 -0.66
N LEU A 59 6.29 19.75 0.58
CA LEU A 59 6.69 18.37 0.88
C LEU A 59 5.64 17.36 0.39
N ALA A 60 4.35 17.71 0.50
CA ALA A 60 3.26 16.90 -0.05
C ALA A 60 3.35 16.82 -1.59
N GLY A 61 3.54 17.96 -2.27
CA GLY A 61 3.71 18.00 -3.72
C GLY A 61 4.89 17.16 -4.20
N ILE A 62 6.04 17.25 -3.53
CA ILE A 62 7.23 16.44 -3.84
C ILE A 62 6.95 14.94 -3.64
N GLY A 63 6.32 14.56 -2.53
CA GLY A 63 6.00 13.15 -2.26
C GLY A 63 4.96 12.55 -3.19
N ILE A 64 4.00 13.36 -3.66
CA ILE A 64 3.07 12.97 -4.72
C ILE A 64 3.81 12.79 -6.03
N PHE A 65 4.64 13.77 -6.41
CA PHE A 65 5.41 13.72 -7.65
C PHE A 65 6.30 12.47 -7.72
N PHE A 66 7.04 12.15 -6.65
CA PHE A 66 7.87 10.94 -6.61
C PHE A 66 7.07 9.65 -6.81
N ARG A 67 5.84 9.57 -6.28
CA ARG A 67 4.95 8.43 -6.52
C ARG A 67 4.48 8.36 -7.97
N LEU A 68 4.17 9.51 -8.58
CA LEU A 68 3.75 9.59 -9.98
C LEU A 68 4.87 9.20 -10.96
N LEU A 69 6.15 9.35 -10.60
CA LEU A 69 7.27 8.86 -11.41
C LEU A 69 7.22 7.36 -11.67
N PHE A 70 6.65 6.59 -10.74
CA PHE A 70 6.48 5.15 -10.88
C PHE A 70 5.23 4.76 -11.67
N LEU A 71 4.36 5.72 -12.05
CA LEU A 71 3.03 5.42 -12.58
C LEU A 71 3.04 4.41 -13.75
N PRO A 72 3.88 4.58 -14.80
CA PRO A 72 3.95 3.62 -15.89
C PRO A 72 5.00 2.51 -15.68
N ALA A 73 5.75 2.52 -14.58
CA ALA A 73 6.80 1.53 -14.33
C ALA A 73 6.18 0.15 -14.04
N ILE A 74 6.75 -0.91 -14.62
CA ILE A 74 6.42 -2.29 -14.22
C ILE A 74 7.20 -2.63 -12.95
N PRO A 75 6.55 -3.19 -11.90
CA PRO A 75 7.25 -3.62 -10.68
C PRO A 75 8.44 -4.52 -10.99
N ASN A 76 9.57 -4.26 -10.33
CA ASN A 76 10.83 -4.93 -10.60
C ASN A 76 11.34 -5.73 -9.39
N LEU A 77 11.05 -5.30 -8.16
CA LEU A 77 11.50 -6.00 -6.97
C LEU A 77 10.56 -7.13 -6.54
N SER A 78 9.30 -7.08 -6.98
CA SER A 78 8.27 -8.07 -6.66
C SER A 78 7.60 -8.59 -7.91
N GLN A 79 7.29 -9.88 -7.89
CA GLN A 79 6.55 -10.61 -8.91
C GLN A 79 5.10 -10.90 -8.48
N ASP A 80 4.72 -10.50 -7.26
CA ASP A 80 3.39 -10.73 -6.69
C ASP A 80 2.28 -10.01 -7.48
N PHE A 81 2.61 -8.91 -8.17
CA PHE A 81 1.62 -8.18 -8.95
C PHE A 81 1.00 -9.01 -10.08
N TYR A 82 1.73 -9.98 -10.63
CA TYR A 82 1.15 -10.92 -11.60
C TYR A 82 0.03 -11.75 -10.96
N ARG A 83 0.20 -12.13 -9.68
CA ARG A 83 -0.82 -12.84 -8.92
C ARG A 83 -2.01 -11.94 -8.59
N PHE A 84 -1.78 -10.66 -8.29
CA PHE A 84 -2.86 -9.69 -8.09
C PHE A 84 -3.75 -9.59 -9.35
N LEU A 85 -3.11 -9.44 -10.52
CA LEU A 85 -3.81 -9.37 -11.80
C LEU A 85 -4.56 -10.67 -12.11
N TRP A 86 -3.97 -11.83 -11.81
CA TRP A 86 -4.60 -13.13 -11.98
C TRP A 86 -5.87 -13.24 -11.14
N ASP A 87 -5.76 -13.01 -9.83
CA ASP A 87 -6.90 -13.16 -8.92
C ASP A 87 -8.01 -12.15 -9.25
N GLY A 88 -7.66 -10.91 -9.60
CA GLY A 88 -8.63 -9.91 -10.05
C GLY A 88 -9.42 -10.35 -11.28
N ARG A 89 -8.76 -10.97 -12.26
CA ARG A 89 -9.43 -11.51 -13.46
C ARG A 89 -10.32 -12.70 -13.14
N MET A 90 -9.92 -13.55 -12.18
CA MET A 90 -10.78 -14.64 -11.72
C MET A 90 -12.07 -14.10 -11.10
N ILE A 91 -11.96 -13.07 -10.24
CA ILE A 91 -13.11 -12.43 -9.58
C ILE A 91 -14.09 -11.85 -10.60
N VAL A 92 -13.60 -11.13 -11.61
CA VAL A 92 -14.46 -10.55 -12.66
C VAL A 92 -15.16 -11.62 -13.50
N ASN A 93 -14.57 -12.80 -13.64
CA ASN A 93 -15.17 -13.97 -14.30
C ASN A 93 -16.02 -14.85 -13.36
N GLY A 94 -16.35 -14.37 -12.16
CA GLY A 94 -17.18 -15.10 -11.20
C GLY A 94 -16.50 -16.29 -10.52
N LEU A 95 -15.17 -16.41 -10.65
CA LEU A 95 -14.38 -17.46 -10.01
C LEU A 95 -13.80 -17.00 -8.68
N ASN A 96 -13.72 -17.94 -7.74
CA ASN A 96 -13.15 -17.71 -6.42
C ASN A 96 -11.64 -18.05 -6.38
N PRO A 97 -10.73 -17.07 -6.20
CA PRO A 97 -9.28 -17.31 -6.14
C PRO A 97 -8.79 -18.12 -4.94
N TYR A 98 -9.65 -18.38 -3.96
CA TYR A 98 -9.35 -19.26 -2.84
C TYR A 98 -9.63 -20.74 -3.15
N LEU A 99 -10.37 -21.05 -4.21
CA LEU A 99 -10.75 -22.43 -4.57
C LEU A 99 -9.89 -23.02 -5.68
N TYR A 100 -9.16 -22.20 -6.43
CA TYR A 100 -8.40 -22.63 -7.59
C TYR A 100 -7.00 -22.03 -7.61
N THR A 101 -6.02 -22.84 -7.99
CA THR A 101 -4.66 -22.36 -8.28
C THR A 101 -4.57 -21.93 -9.74
N PRO A 102 -3.68 -20.99 -10.09
CA PRO A 102 -3.43 -20.63 -11.48
C PRO A 102 -3.13 -21.83 -12.40
N GLU A 103 -2.35 -22.80 -11.92
CA GLU A 103 -2.06 -24.03 -12.67
C GLU A 103 -3.30 -24.90 -12.90
N SER A 104 -4.15 -25.07 -11.89
CA SER A 104 -5.36 -25.90 -12.00
C SER A 104 -6.34 -25.36 -13.05
N ILE A 105 -6.47 -24.03 -13.14
CA ILE A 105 -7.33 -23.35 -14.11
C ILE A 105 -6.77 -23.50 -15.53
N LEU A 106 -5.45 -23.32 -15.71
CA LEU A 106 -4.82 -23.47 -17.03
C LEU A 106 -4.87 -24.91 -17.53
N ALA A 107 -4.83 -25.90 -16.63
CA ALA A 107 -5.00 -27.31 -16.97
C ALA A 107 -6.45 -27.71 -17.26
N SER A 108 -7.44 -26.88 -16.90
CA SER A 108 -8.86 -27.21 -16.99
C SER A 108 -9.67 -26.10 -17.71
N PRO A 109 -9.51 -25.92 -19.04
CA PRO A 109 -10.16 -24.85 -19.80
C PRO A 109 -11.70 -24.87 -19.74
N GLU A 110 -12.29 -26.01 -19.39
CA GLU A 110 -13.73 -26.20 -19.22
C GLU A 110 -14.29 -25.43 -18.01
N LEU A 111 -13.48 -25.21 -16.96
CA LEU A 111 -13.89 -24.49 -15.74
C LEU A 111 -14.15 -22.99 -15.95
N ILE A 112 -13.68 -22.45 -17.07
CA ILE A 112 -13.71 -21.03 -17.41
C ILE A 112 -14.54 -20.75 -18.67
N MET A 113 -15.38 -21.70 -19.09
CA MET A 113 -16.17 -21.59 -20.32
C MET A 113 -15.33 -21.20 -21.56
N GLY A 114 -14.06 -21.64 -21.60
CA GLY A 114 -13.12 -21.29 -22.67
C GLY A 114 -12.45 -19.91 -22.53
N GLU A 115 -12.80 -19.10 -21.54
CA GLU A 115 -12.10 -17.85 -21.24
C GLU A 115 -10.91 -18.08 -20.31
N ILE A 116 -9.82 -18.65 -20.85
CA ILE A 116 -8.50 -18.49 -20.21
C ILE A 116 -8.34 -17.01 -19.89
N PRO A 117 -8.06 -16.61 -18.62
CA PRO A 117 -7.80 -15.21 -18.31
C PRO A 117 -6.78 -14.73 -19.33
N HIS A 118 -7.15 -13.83 -20.23
CA HIS A 118 -6.28 -13.47 -21.33
C HIS A 118 -4.91 -13.05 -20.78
N ASN A 119 -3.81 -13.44 -21.43
CA ASN A 119 -2.45 -13.40 -20.87
C ASN A 119 -2.21 -14.35 -19.68
N GLY A 120 -3.01 -15.38 -19.48
CA GLY A 120 -2.94 -16.27 -18.32
C GLY A 120 -1.61 -16.99 -18.21
N GLN A 121 -1.08 -17.48 -19.34
CA GLN A 121 0.26 -18.06 -19.39
C GLN A 121 1.34 -17.03 -19.02
N LEU A 122 1.27 -15.81 -19.58
CA LEU A 122 2.20 -14.72 -19.25
C LEU A 122 2.15 -14.34 -17.77
N LEU A 123 0.96 -14.29 -17.16
CA LEU A 123 0.81 -14.04 -15.72
C LEU A 123 1.39 -15.19 -14.89
N LYS A 124 1.13 -16.45 -15.29
CA LYS A 124 1.70 -17.64 -14.65
C LYS A 124 3.23 -17.61 -14.68
N ASP A 125 3.80 -17.36 -15.86
CA ASP A 125 5.24 -17.30 -16.06
C ASP A 125 5.85 -16.16 -15.24
N GLY A 126 5.19 -15.00 -15.22
CA GLY A 126 5.62 -13.83 -14.46
C GLY A 126 5.60 -14.03 -12.94
N MET A 127 4.58 -14.72 -12.39
CA MET A 127 4.47 -14.94 -10.94
C MET A 127 5.36 -16.09 -10.43
N GLY A 128 5.78 -16.99 -11.33
CA GLY A 128 6.61 -18.16 -11.03
C GLY A 128 5.90 -19.27 -10.26
N ALA A 129 6.58 -20.41 -10.08
CA ALA A 129 6.01 -21.63 -9.49
C ALA A 129 5.46 -21.42 -8.07
N LEU A 130 6.12 -20.59 -7.25
CA LEU A 130 5.71 -20.30 -5.87
C LEU A 130 4.32 -19.68 -5.77
N ASN A 131 3.92 -18.86 -6.75
CA ASN A 131 2.59 -18.27 -6.77
C ASN A 131 1.61 -19.11 -7.61
N ALA A 132 2.09 -19.72 -8.69
CA ALA A 132 1.24 -20.43 -9.66
C ALA A 132 0.64 -21.74 -9.11
N SER A 133 1.34 -22.41 -8.22
CA SER A 133 0.95 -23.72 -7.67
C SER A 133 0.14 -23.65 -6.36
N HIS A 134 -0.09 -22.44 -5.83
CA HIS A 134 -0.75 -22.25 -4.53
C HIS A 134 -2.09 -21.50 -4.65
N PHE A 135 -2.96 -21.70 -3.65
CA PHE A 135 -4.18 -20.91 -3.49
C PHE A 135 -3.84 -19.47 -3.09
N SER A 136 -4.78 -18.56 -3.32
CA SER A 136 -4.56 -17.16 -2.94
C SER A 136 -4.43 -17.02 -1.43
N ASN A 137 -3.40 -16.29 -1.00
CA ASN A 137 -3.16 -15.92 0.39
C ASN A 137 -3.58 -14.46 0.69
N TYR A 138 -4.12 -13.74 -0.30
CA TYR A 138 -4.50 -12.34 -0.15
C TYR A 138 -5.88 -12.21 0.51
N PRO A 139 -6.02 -11.40 1.57
CA PRO A 139 -7.30 -11.18 2.24
C PRO A 139 -8.40 -10.56 1.34
N PRO A 140 -9.69 -10.65 1.71
CA PRO A 140 -10.81 -10.32 0.83
C PRO A 140 -10.88 -8.86 0.34
N VAL A 141 -10.52 -7.88 1.17
CA VAL A 141 -10.52 -6.47 0.72
C VAL A 141 -9.33 -6.21 -0.21
N ASN A 142 -8.22 -6.93 -0.06
CA ASN A 142 -7.13 -6.87 -1.03
C ASN A 142 -7.57 -7.40 -2.39
N GLN A 143 -8.27 -8.54 -2.39
CA GLN A 143 -8.88 -9.13 -3.58
C GLN A 143 -9.87 -8.19 -4.29
N PHE A 144 -10.64 -7.43 -3.51
CA PHE A 144 -11.55 -6.44 -4.07
C PHE A 144 -10.82 -5.38 -4.91
N PHE A 145 -9.65 -4.90 -4.47
CA PHE A 145 -8.85 -3.96 -5.27
C PHE A 145 -8.30 -4.59 -6.54
N PHE A 146 -7.96 -5.88 -6.51
CA PHE A 146 -7.55 -6.63 -7.70
C PHE A 146 -8.70 -6.73 -8.71
N GLY A 147 -9.91 -7.02 -8.22
CA GLY A 147 -11.13 -7.01 -9.02
C GLY A 147 -11.42 -5.65 -9.66
N ILE A 148 -11.25 -4.54 -8.94
CA ILE A 148 -11.38 -3.18 -9.52
C ILE A 148 -10.40 -2.99 -10.68
N ALA A 149 -9.14 -3.36 -10.51
CA ALA A 149 -8.14 -3.21 -11.56
C ALA A 149 -8.49 -4.06 -12.80
N ALA A 150 -8.93 -5.30 -12.60
CA ALA A 150 -9.38 -6.17 -13.68
C ALA A 150 -10.63 -5.62 -14.38
N LEU A 151 -11.61 -5.10 -13.63
CA LEU A 151 -12.85 -4.55 -14.19
C LEU A 151 -12.58 -3.32 -15.08
N LEU A 152 -11.71 -2.41 -14.63
CA LEU A 152 -11.46 -1.15 -15.33
C LEU A 152 -10.52 -1.28 -16.53
N THR A 153 -9.68 -2.32 -16.57
CA THR A 153 -8.60 -2.43 -17.55
C THR A 153 -8.62 -3.73 -18.36
N GLY A 154 -9.53 -4.63 -17.99
CA GLY A 154 -9.70 -5.96 -18.57
C GLY A 154 -8.38 -6.71 -18.61
N LYS A 155 -7.81 -6.74 -19.81
CA LYS A 155 -6.69 -7.61 -20.20
C LYS A 155 -5.33 -6.93 -20.12
N SER A 156 -5.29 -5.60 -19.97
CA SER A 156 -4.05 -4.81 -19.99
C SER A 156 -3.27 -4.95 -18.69
N ILE A 157 -2.05 -5.51 -18.75
CA ILE A 157 -1.16 -5.61 -17.59
C ILE A 157 -0.77 -4.22 -17.08
N LEU A 158 -0.27 -3.35 -17.98
CA LEU A 158 0.13 -2.00 -17.63
C LEU A 158 -1.06 -1.18 -17.10
N GLY A 159 -2.24 -1.33 -17.70
CA GLY A 159 -3.47 -0.70 -17.21
C GLY A 159 -3.79 -1.12 -15.78
N SER A 160 -3.83 -2.43 -15.50
CA SER A 160 -4.10 -2.93 -14.16
C SER A 160 -3.06 -2.44 -13.15
N VAL A 161 -1.78 -2.44 -13.52
CA VAL A 161 -0.67 -1.89 -12.71
C VAL A 161 -0.90 -0.42 -12.38
N ILE A 162 -1.27 0.40 -13.36
CA ILE A 162 -1.59 1.83 -13.16
C ILE A 162 -2.77 1.99 -12.20
N VAL A 163 -3.85 1.23 -12.36
CA VAL A 163 -5.03 1.32 -11.49
C VAL A 163 -4.68 0.94 -10.04
N LEU A 164 -3.99 -0.19 -9.84
CA LEU A 164 -3.56 -0.61 -8.50
C LEU A 164 -2.65 0.46 -7.88
N ARG A 165 -1.73 1.05 -8.66
CA ARG A 165 -0.86 2.11 -8.19
C ARG A 165 -1.62 3.37 -7.80
N ILE A 166 -2.63 3.77 -8.57
CA ILE A 166 -3.50 4.90 -8.22
C ILE A 166 -4.20 4.65 -6.89
N LEU A 167 -4.76 3.44 -6.68
CA LEU A 167 -5.39 3.07 -5.41
C LEU A 167 -4.42 3.17 -4.23
N ILE A 168 -3.18 2.71 -4.40
CA ILE A 168 -2.13 2.82 -3.38
C ILE A 168 -1.75 4.30 -3.12
N ILE A 169 -1.61 5.11 -4.16
CA ILE A 169 -1.31 6.55 -4.03
C ILE A 169 -2.43 7.26 -3.27
N LEU A 170 -3.70 6.97 -3.59
CA LEU A 170 -4.85 7.52 -2.88
C LEU A 170 -4.85 7.11 -1.40
N ALA A 171 -4.47 5.88 -1.09
CA ALA A 171 -4.32 5.43 0.29
C ALA A 171 -3.15 6.12 1.02
N ASP A 172 -2.02 6.36 0.35
CA ASP A 172 -0.91 7.11 0.93
C ASP A 172 -1.29 8.57 1.20
N LEU A 173 -2.13 9.18 0.34
CA LEU A 173 -2.74 10.49 0.61
C LEU A 173 -3.71 10.45 1.80
N GLY A 174 -4.50 9.38 1.91
CA GLY A 174 -5.33 9.11 3.09
C GLY A 174 -4.48 9.00 4.36
N THR A 175 -3.34 8.32 4.31
CA THR A 175 -2.38 8.21 5.41
C THR A 175 -1.77 9.56 5.75
N LEU A 176 -1.37 10.37 4.76
CA LEU A 176 -0.89 11.73 4.98
C LEU A 176 -1.94 12.58 5.70
N TYR A 177 -3.21 12.50 5.28
CA TYR A 177 -4.31 13.26 5.86
C TYR A 177 -4.67 12.81 7.28
N PHE A 178 -5.02 11.53 7.46
CA PHE A 178 -5.43 11.00 8.77
C PHE A 178 -4.26 10.90 9.74
N GLY A 179 -3.05 10.62 9.26
CA GLY A 179 -1.83 10.64 10.06
C GLY A 179 -1.52 12.04 10.59
N SER A 180 -1.63 13.07 9.75
CA SER A 180 -1.51 14.47 10.21
C SER A 180 -2.56 14.82 11.27
N LYS A 181 -3.80 14.36 11.09
CA LYS A 181 -4.88 14.58 12.07
C LYS A 181 -4.64 13.83 13.38
N LEU A 182 -4.15 12.60 13.32
CA LEU A 182 -3.81 11.79 14.49
C LEU A 182 -2.67 12.44 15.28
N LEU A 183 -1.60 12.84 14.60
CA LEU A 183 -0.48 13.56 15.22
C LEU A 183 -0.96 14.82 15.96
N LYS A 184 -1.75 15.66 15.30
CA LYS A 184 -2.34 16.86 15.94
C LYS A 184 -3.20 16.51 17.15
N ALA A 185 -3.99 15.44 17.07
CA ALA A 185 -4.86 15.05 18.18
C ALA A 185 -4.08 14.48 19.38
N MET A 186 -2.83 14.03 19.16
CA MET A 186 -1.90 13.59 20.19
C MET A 186 -0.93 14.69 20.64
N ASP A 187 -1.18 15.95 20.26
CA ASP A 187 -0.32 17.10 20.54
C ASP A 187 1.12 16.94 20.00
N LEU A 188 1.28 16.17 18.92
CA LEU A 188 2.55 15.99 18.21
C LEU A 188 2.61 16.87 16.95
N PRO A 189 3.82 17.28 16.52
CA PRO A 189 3.97 18.03 15.27
C PRO A 189 3.44 17.24 14.08
N ALA A 190 2.43 17.78 13.39
CA ALA A 190 1.82 17.15 12.21
C ALA A 190 2.84 16.89 11.09
N THR A 191 3.89 17.70 11.06
CA THR A 191 4.97 17.66 10.08
C THR A 191 5.80 16.37 10.17
N ASN A 192 5.75 15.66 11.31
CA ASN A 192 6.41 14.36 11.47
C ASN A 192 5.88 13.31 10.48
N ILE A 193 4.68 13.48 9.91
CA ILE A 193 4.14 12.58 8.90
C ILE A 193 5.04 12.48 7.64
N PHE A 194 5.84 13.51 7.36
CA PHE A 194 6.72 13.51 6.20
C PHE A 194 7.90 12.54 6.31
N TRP A 195 8.26 12.10 7.53
CA TRP A 195 9.21 10.99 7.69
C TRP A 195 8.68 9.67 7.14
N TYR A 196 7.35 9.49 7.13
CA TYR A 196 6.70 8.38 6.45
C TYR A 196 6.45 8.72 4.98
N PHE A 197 5.82 9.85 4.70
CA PHE A 197 5.31 10.17 3.36
C PHE A 197 6.41 10.33 2.31
N LEU A 198 7.59 10.84 2.69
CA LEU A 198 8.75 10.97 1.81
C LEU A 198 9.77 9.83 1.97
N ASN A 199 9.49 8.84 2.81
CA ASN A 199 10.42 7.73 3.01
C ASN A 199 10.66 6.97 1.70
N PRO A 200 11.92 6.84 1.23
CA PRO A 200 12.22 6.14 -0.01
C PRO A 200 11.72 4.71 -0.05
N PHE A 201 11.78 3.98 1.08
CA PHE A 201 11.27 2.62 1.16
C PHE A 201 9.75 2.57 0.95
N ILE A 202 8.99 3.52 1.50
CA ILE A 202 7.54 3.59 1.32
C ILE A 202 7.19 3.88 -0.14
N ILE A 203 7.89 4.82 -0.77
CA ILE A 203 7.64 5.19 -2.17
C ILE A 203 8.00 4.03 -3.10
N ILE A 204 9.19 3.44 -2.93
CA ILE A 204 9.69 2.36 -3.78
C ILE A 204 8.84 1.10 -3.61
N GLU A 205 8.68 0.63 -2.38
CA GLU A 205 8.10 -0.69 -2.14
C GLU A 205 6.59 -0.66 -2.25
N LEU A 206 5.94 0.28 -1.57
CA LEU A 206 4.47 0.31 -1.53
C LEU A 206 3.92 0.80 -2.87
N THR A 207 4.37 1.97 -3.34
CA THR A 207 3.87 2.52 -4.62
C THR A 207 4.54 1.89 -5.83
N GLY A 208 5.88 1.83 -5.86
CA GLY A 208 6.63 1.34 -7.00
C GLY A 208 6.38 -0.15 -7.28
N ASN A 209 6.48 -1.00 -6.26
CA ASN A 209 6.30 -2.46 -6.38
C ASN A 209 4.89 -2.97 -6.04
N LEU A 210 3.91 -2.08 -5.90
CA LEU A 210 2.49 -2.40 -5.67
C LEU A 210 2.20 -3.15 -4.35
N HIS A 211 2.99 -2.91 -3.30
CA HIS A 211 2.73 -3.49 -1.98
C HIS A 211 1.55 -2.80 -1.28
N PHE A 212 0.47 -3.57 -1.04
CA PHE A 212 -0.79 -3.10 -0.44
C PHE A 212 -0.72 -2.77 1.06
N GLU A 213 0.45 -2.90 1.67
CA GLU A 213 0.74 -2.42 3.02
C GLU A 213 0.39 -0.93 3.18
N GLY A 214 0.55 -0.11 2.12
CA GLY A 214 0.18 1.32 2.17
C GLY A 214 -1.33 1.52 2.35
N VAL A 215 -2.14 0.66 1.71
CA VAL A 215 -3.60 0.65 1.86
C VAL A 215 -4.02 0.17 3.25
N MET A 216 -3.38 -0.90 3.73
CA MET A 216 -3.55 -1.38 5.11
C MET A 216 -3.23 -0.27 6.13
N LEU A 217 -2.10 0.43 5.97
CA LEU A 217 -1.68 1.52 6.85
C LEU A 217 -2.66 2.68 6.85
N CYS A 218 -3.22 3.05 5.68
CA CYS A 218 -4.22 4.10 5.59
C CYS A 218 -5.43 3.80 6.48
N PHE A 219 -6.02 2.60 6.34
CA PHE A 219 -7.16 2.19 7.15
C PHE A 219 -6.80 2.05 8.63
N LEU A 220 -5.60 1.55 8.95
CA LEU A 220 -5.13 1.44 10.33
C LEU A 220 -5.00 2.82 11.00
N VAL A 221 -4.31 3.76 10.35
CA VAL A 221 -4.10 5.13 10.87
C VAL A 221 -5.44 5.86 11.00
N TRP A 222 -6.33 5.69 10.03
CA TRP A 222 -7.68 6.25 10.11
C TRP A 222 -8.47 5.65 11.28
N SER A 223 -8.44 4.33 11.46
CA SER A 223 -9.01 3.65 12.62
C SER A 223 -8.49 4.26 13.94
N LEU A 224 -7.17 4.36 14.10
CA LEU A 224 -6.55 4.93 15.31
C LEU A 224 -6.96 6.39 15.56
N TYR A 225 -7.08 7.20 14.50
CA TYR A 225 -7.62 8.55 14.60
C TYR A 225 -9.05 8.56 15.14
N LEU A 226 -9.94 7.72 14.61
CA LEU A 226 -11.32 7.63 15.09
C LEU A 226 -11.41 7.10 16.52
N LEU A 227 -10.58 6.12 16.87
CA LEU A 227 -10.47 5.58 18.23
C LEU A 227 -10.11 6.69 19.22
N HIS A 228 -9.10 7.50 18.88
CA HIS A 228 -8.66 8.63 19.69
C HIS A 228 -9.78 9.68 19.85
N ARG A 229 -10.53 9.94 18.78
CA ARG A 229 -11.74 10.80 18.77
C ARG A 229 -12.97 10.16 19.43
N LYS A 230 -12.84 9.00 20.08
CA LYS A 230 -13.90 8.25 20.78
C LYS A 230 -15.01 7.70 19.88
N LYS A 231 -14.79 7.66 18.56
CA LYS A 231 -15.70 7.06 17.57
C LYS A 231 -15.37 5.58 17.37
N TRP A 232 -15.57 4.79 18.43
CA TRP A 232 -15.06 3.42 18.53
C TRP A 232 -15.68 2.42 17.52
N VAL A 233 -16.97 2.59 17.14
CA VAL A 233 -17.64 1.72 16.15
C VAL A 233 -16.96 1.85 14.77
N TRP A 234 -16.80 3.08 14.29
CA TRP A 234 -16.13 3.32 13.00
C TRP A 234 -14.64 2.96 13.03
N SER A 235 -14.00 3.06 14.19
CA SER A 235 -12.66 2.53 14.40
C SER A 235 -12.63 1.01 14.19
N ALA A 236 -13.56 0.27 14.79
CA ALA A 236 -13.65 -1.18 14.64
C ALA A 236 -13.78 -1.59 13.17
N ILE A 237 -14.73 -0.98 12.45
CA ILE A 237 -14.96 -1.23 11.03
C ILE A 237 -13.68 -0.98 10.21
N LEU A 238 -13.03 0.18 10.37
CA LEU A 238 -11.81 0.49 9.59
C LEU A 238 -10.63 -0.40 9.99
N PHE A 239 -10.55 -0.84 11.24
CA PHE A 239 -9.55 -1.79 11.69
C PHE A 239 -9.77 -3.17 11.06
N GLY A 240 -11.03 -3.64 11.02
CA GLY A 240 -11.42 -4.87 10.32
C GLY A 240 -11.13 -4.79 8.82
N VAL A 241 -11.38 -3.64 8.18
CA VAL A 241 -11.00 -3.39 6.78
C VAL A 241 -9.48 -3.45 6.62
N SER A 242 -8.70 -2.84 7.53
CA SER A 242 -7.24 -2.89 7.50
C SER A 242 -6.70 -4.33 7.58
N ILE A 243 -7.23 -5.14 8.51
CA ILE A 243 -6.94 -6.59 8.62
C ILE A 243 -7.30 -7.32 7.33
N SER A 244 -8.43 -6.97 6.74
CA SER A 244 -8.94 -7.58 5.50
C SER A 244 -8.20 -7.11 4.25
N VAL A 245 -7.27 -6.14 4.37
CA VAL A 245 -6.26 -5.82 3.34
C VAL A 245 -4.99 -6.64 3.59
N LYS A 246 -4.47 -6.63 4.83
CA LYS A 246 -3.36 -7.50 5.26
C LYS A 246 -3.55 -7.89 6.72
N LEU A 247 -3.21 -9.13 7.06
CA LEU A 247 -3.47 -9.69 8.39
C LEU A 247 -2.63 -9.09 9.53
N ILE A 248 -1.55 -8.37 9.22
CA ILE A 248 -0.59 -7.82 10.20
C ILE A 248 -1.25 -7.01 11.35
N PRO A 249 -2.26 -6.16 11.13
CA PRO A 249 -2.92 -5.40 12.19
C PRO A 249 -3.60 -6.28 13.25
N LEU A 250 -3.89 -7.57 12.98
CA LEU A 250 -4.41 -8.50 14.00
C LEU A 250 -3.52 -8.55 15.23
N LEU A 251 -2.21 -8.38 15.06
CA LEU A 251 -1.24 -8.34 16.16
C LEU A 251 -1.49 -7.19 17.15
N LEU A 252 -2.26 -6.17 16.77
CA LEU A 252 -2.60 -5.03 17.63
C LEU A 252 -3.89 -5.26 18.43
N LEU A 253 -4.67 -6.32 18.16
CA LEU A 253 -5.90 -6.62 18.90
C LEU A 253 -5.67 -6.68 20.42
N PRO A 254 -4.64 -7.37 20.97
CA PRO A 254 -4.42 -7.43 22.41
C PRO A 254 -4.20 -6.05 23.06
N LEU A 255 -3.65 -5.08 22.31
CA LEU A 255 -3.42 -3.72 22.82
C LEU A 255 -4.74 -2.95 22.98
N LEU A 256 -5.75 -3.24 22.16
CA LEU A 256 -7.07 -2.62 22.25
C LEU A 256 -7.82 -3.01 23.52
N MET A 257 -7.58 -4.22 24.06
CA MET A 257 -8.13 -4.65 25.33
C MET A 257 -7.74 -3.68 26.45
N LYS A 258 -6.45 -3.32 26.55
CA LYS A 258 -5.94 -2.37 27.55
C LYS A 258 -6.56 -0.98 27.41
N TYR A 259 -6.86 -0.56 26.18
CA TYR A 259 -7.44 0.75 25.92
C TYR A 259 -8.94 0.82 26.22
N LEU A 260 -9.71 -0.18 25.79
CA LEU A 260 -11.16 -0.21 25.88
C LEU A 260 -11.65 -0.65 27.27
N VAL A 261 -10.92 -1.54 27.95
CA VAL A 261 -11.25 -2.04 29.29
C VAL A 261 -10.49 -1.26 30.35
N LYS A 262 -11.09 -0.18 30.86
CA LYS A 262 -10.53 0.58 31.98
C LYS A 262 -10.93 -0.05 33.32
N ARG A 263 -10.01 -0.08 34.29
CA ARG A 263 -10.24 -0.61 35.65
C ARG A 263 -11.45 0.02 36.36
N THR A 264 -11.75 1.28 36.06
CA THR A 264 -12.87 2.03 36.65
C THR A 264 -14.23 1.67 36.04
N ASN A 265 -14.28 1.00 34.88
CA ASN A 265 -15.54 0.64 34.22
C ASN A 265 -15.39 -0.65 33.38
N ILE A 266 -15.18 -1.77 34.09
CA ILE A 266 -14.86 -3.06 33.47
C ILE A 266 -16.04 -3.59 32.63
N LYS A 267 -17.27 -3.57 33.16
CA LYS A 267 -18.45 -4.12 32.45
C LYS A 267 -18.70 -3.45 31.09
N ASN A 268 -18.73 -2.11 31.05
CA ASN A 268 -18.93 -1.39 29.79
C ASN A 268 -17.71 -1.51 28.86
N GLY A 269 -16.51 -1.61 29.43
CA GLY A 269 -15.29 -1.85 28.67
C GLY A 269 -15.31 -3.18 27.93
N ILE A 270 -15.72 -4.27 28.61
CA ILE A 270 -15.85 -5.60 28.02
C ILE A 270 -16.92 -5.60 26.92
N LEU A 271 -18.08 -4.97 27.14
CA LEU A 271 -19.13 -4.89 26.13
C LEU A 271 -18.64 -4.16 24.86
N ARG A 272 -17.90 -3.04 25.03
CA ARG A 272 -17.29 -2.32 23.90
C ARG A 272 -16.22 -3.13 23.20
N LEU A 273 -15.43 -3.90 23.94
CA LEU A 273 -14.41 -4.77 23.36
C LEU A 273 -15.04 -5.89 22.53
N ALA A 274 -16.08 -6.54 23.06
CA ALA A 274 -16.85 -7.56 22.34
C ALA A 274 -17.48 -6.97 21.08
N GLY A 275 -18.10 -5.79 21.17
CA GLY A 275 -18.61 -5.06 20.01
C GLY A 275 -17.52 -4.70 19.00
N TYR A 276 -16.34 -4.27 19.46
CA TYR A 276 -15.22 -3.92 18.58
C TYR A 276 -14.68 -5.13 17.83
N TYR A 277 -14.63 -6.31 18.45
CA TYR A 277 -14.09 -7.53 17.85
C TYR A 277 -15.10 -8.28 16.97
N THR A 278 -16.38 -7.94 17.06
CA THR A 278 -17.45 -8.58 16.27
C THR A 278 -17.81 -7.79 15.00
N LEU A 279 -17.44 -6.51 14.94
CA LEU A 279 -17.56 -5.64 13.77
C LEU A 279 -16.35 -5.78 12.84
#